data_AF-A0A6J4LHH6-F1
#
_entry.id   AF-A0A6J4LHH6-F1
#
_cell.length_a   1.000
_cell.length_b   1.000
_cell.length_c   1.000
_cell.angle_alpha   90.00
_cell.angle_beta   90.00
_cell.angle_gamma   90.00
#
_symmetry.space_group_name_H-M   'P 1'
#
loop_
_entity.id
_entity.type
_entity.pdbx_description
1 polymer ?
#
loop_
_entity_poly.entity_id
_entity_poly.type
_entity_poly.pdbx_seq_one_letter_code
_entity_poly.pdbx_strand_id
1 'polypeptide(L)' 'RFVSEDPEHERFFSAGKPGRYQFDLEGFVLASIAAAGVSKVEALGLDTYADPDRFFSYRRATHRGEPDYGRQISLIALPQ' A
#
# COMPACT_ATOMS: atom_id res chain seq x y z
N ARG A 1 -11.30 14.78 -3.39
CA ARG A 1 -11.98 14.12 -2.24
C ARG A 1 -10.97 13.75 -1.14
N PHE A 2 -9.94 12.96 -1.41
CA PHE A 2 -8.98 12.54 -0.37
C PHE A 2 -8.19 13.70 0.29
N VAL A 3 -7.56 14.59 -0.50
CA VAL A 3 -6.86 15.79 0.01
C VAL A 3 -7.82 16.88 0.50
N SER A 4 -9.07 16.88 0.02
CA SER A 4 -10.08 17.82 0.51
C SER A 4 -10.68 17.40 1.87
N GLU A 5 -10.57 16.12 2.23
CA GLU A 5 -10.97 15.61 3.54
C GLU A 5 -9.91 15.93 4.60
N ASP A 6 -8.63 15.85 4.24
CA ASP A 6 -7.51 16.32 5.07
C ASP A 6 -6.38 16.85 4.16
N PRO A 7 -6.04 18.16 4.23
CA PRO A 7 -4.94 18.73 3.47
C PRO A 7 -3.57 18.08 3.74
N GLU A 8 -3.33 17.53 4.94
CA GLU A 8 -2.08 16.84 5.24
C GLU A 8 -1.87 15.60 4.35
N HIS A 9 -2.94 15.03 3.80
CA HIS A 9 -2.85 13.89 2.90
C HIS A 9 -2.06 14.16 1.63
N GLU A 10 -1.86 15.42 1.25
CA GLU A 10 -1.01 15.79 0.10
C GLU A 10 0.41 15.20 0.23
N ARG A 11 0.93 15.05 1.47
CA ARG A 11 2.26 14.49 1.73
C ARG A 11 2.45 13.04 1.28
N PHE A 12 1.36 12.29 1.08
CA PHE A 12 1.41 10.89 0.63
C PHE A 12 1.37 10.76 -0.89
N PHE A 13 1.36 11.87 -1.63
CA PHE A 13 1.43 11.85 -3.09
C PHE A 13 2.76 12.39 -3.59
N SER A 14 3.27 11.75 -4.63
CA SER A 14 4.38 12.27 -5.42
C SER A 14 4.00 12.32 -6.90
N ALA A 15 4.71 13.16 -7.65
CA ALA A 15 4.48 13.29 -9.09
C ALA A 15 4.74 11.95 -9.80
N GLY A 16 3.78 11.50 -10.58
CA GLY A 16 3.91 10.30 -11.42
C GLY A 16 4.09 10.66 -12.89
N LYS A 17 3.58 9.80 -13.78
CA LYS A 17 3.45 10.13 -15.21
C LYS A 17 2.54 11.36 -15.39
N PRO A 18 2.63 12.10 -16.52
CA PRO A 18 1.74 13.23 -16.78
C PRO A 18 0.27 12.88 -16.56
N GLY A 19 -0.42 13.67 -15.74
CA GLY A 19 -1.81 13.43 -15.35
C GLY A 19 -2.02 12.28 -14.34
N ARG A 20 -0.94 11.77 -13.71
CA ARG A 20 -0.99 10.71 -12.69
C ARG A 20 -0.09 11.04 -11.51
N TYR A 21 -0.45 10.50 -10.35
CA TYR A 21 0.30 10.60 -9.11
C TYR A 21 0.70 9.20 -8.63
N GLN A 22 1.80 9.12 -7.90
CA GLN A 22 2.15 7.94 -7.10
C GLN A 22 1.67 8.17 -5.68
N PHE A 23 1.04 7.16 -5.10
CA PHE A 23 0.52 7.21 -3.74
C PHE A 23 1.35 6.31 -2.84
N ASP A 24 1.86 6.88 -1.75
CA ASP A 24 2.54 6.17 -0.68
C ASP A 24 1.51 5.54 0.27
N LEU A 25 1.06 4.34 -0.09
CA LEU A 25 0.08 3.59 0.69
C LEU A 25 0.62 3.17 2.06
N GLU A 26 1.89 2.75 2.16
CA GLU A 26 2.48 2.31 3.42
C GLU A 26 2.61 3.49 4.39
N GLY A 27 3.14 4.63 3.91
CA GLY A 27 3.24 5.86 4.70
C GLY A 27 1.88 6.38 5.17
N PHE A 28 0.86 6.33 4.32
CA PHE A 28 -0.50 6.71 4.72
C PHE A 28 -1.06 5.79 5.82
N VAL A 29 -0.90 4.48 5.69
CA VAL A 29 -1.36 3.50 6.70
C VAL A 29 -0.59 3.68 8.02
N LEU A 30 0.72 3.90 7.98
CA LEU A 30 1.52 4.18 9.19
C LEU A 30 1.02 5.42 9.93
N ALA A 31 0.77 6.52 9.20
CA ALA A 31 0.24 7.74 9.79
C ALA A 31 -1.16 7.53 10.39
N SER A 32 -2.02 6.75 9.71
CA SER A 32 -3.35 6.40 10.19
C SER A 32 -3.30 5.57 11.49
N ILE A 33 -2.38 4.61 11.56
CA ILE A 33 -2.15 3.78 12.75
C ILE A 33 -1.62 4.62 13.91
N ALA A 34 -0.68 5.54 13.64
CA ALA A 34 -0.14 6.45 14.64
C ALA A 34 -1.22 7.40 15.19
N ALA A 35 -2.09 7.94 14.33
CA ALA A 35 -3.23 8.77 14.73
C ALA A 35 -4.25 8.01 15.59
N ALA A 36 -4.34 6.68 15.43
CA ALA A 36 -5.14 5.81 16.29
C ALA A 36 -4.50 5.52 17.66
N GLY A 37 -3.32 6.09 17.96
CA GLY A 37 -2.65 5.95 19.25
C GLY A 37 -1.78 4.70 19.40
N VAL A 38 -1.54 3.95 18.32
CA VAL A 38 -0.66 2.77 18.36
C VAL A 38 0.80 3.23 18.31
N SER A 39 1.56 2.89 19.35
CA SER A 39 2.92 3.40 19.56
C SER A 39 4.03 2.52 19.00
N LYS A 40 3.73 1.25 18.67
CA LYS A 40 4.68 0.28 18.13
C LYS A 40 4.18 -0.22 16.80
N VAL A 41 4.82 0.23 15.75
CA VAL A 41 4.47 -0.10 14.37
C VAL A 41 5.77 -0.28 13.60
N GLU A 42 5.80 -1.27 12.72
CA GLU A 42 6.93 -1.52 11.83
C GLU A 42 6.41 -1.54 10.39
N ALA A 43 7.05 -0.76 9.52
CA ALA A 43 6.86 -0.88 8.08
C ALA A 43 7.69 -2.04 7.56
N LEU A 44 7.08 -2.88 6.73
CA LEU A 44 7.79 -4.01 6.15
C LEU A 44 8.67 -3.56 4.98
N GLY A 45 8.33 -2.45 4.31
CA GLY A 45 9.06 -1.94 3.16
C GLY A 45 9.06 -2.92 1.97
N LEU A 46 8.02 -3.77 1.88
CA LEU A 46 7.90 -4.80 0.84
C LEU A 46 6.93 -4.35 -0.26
N ASP A 47 7.42 -4.28 -1.50
CA ASP A 47 6.60 -3.95 -2.66
C ASP A 47 6.18 -5.22 -3.42
N THR A 48 4.88 -5.53 -3.37
CA THR A 48 4.29 -6.66 -4.09
C THR A 48 4.51 -6.62 -5.60
N TYR A 49 4.60 -5.43 -6.20
CA TYR A 49 4.82 -5.27 -7.64
C TYR A 49 6.25 -5.65 -8.03
N ALA A 50 7.24 -5.23 -7.24
CA ALA A 50 8.66 -5.35 -7.55
C ALA A 50 9.23 -6.76 -7.34
N ASP A 51 8.63 -7.56 -6.44
CA ASP A 51 9.14 -8.88 -6.04
C ASP A 51 8.16 -10.00 -6.48
N PRO A 52 8.22 -10.45 -7.74
CA PRO A 52 7.29 -11.43 -8.30
C PRO A 52 7.51 -12.86 -7.77
N ASP A 53 8.68 -13.17 -7.22
CA ASP A 53 9.00 -14.51 -6.71
C ASP A 53 8.34 -14.76 -5.35
N ARG A 54 8.03 -13.69 -4.61
CA ARG A 54 7.44 -13.75 -3.27
C ARG A 54 5.98 -13.33 -3.23
N PHE A 55 5.53 -12.47 -4.15
CA PHE A 55 4.20 -11.87 -4.08
C PHE A 55 3.43 -11.93 -5.40
N PHE A 56 2.14 -12.22 -5.33
CA PHE A 56 1.17 -11.81 -6.34
C PHE A 56 0.96 -10.28 -6.30
N SER A 57 0.67 -9.68 -7.45
CA SER A 57 0.40 -8.24 -7.54
C SER A 57 -0.63 -7.95 -8.62
N TYR A 58 -1.77 -7.37 -8.21
CA TYR A 58 -2.83 -6.96 -9.13
C TYR A 58 -2.31 -5.98 -10.20
N ARG A 59 -1.57 -4.96 -9.78
CA ARG A 59 -1.04 -3.94 -10.70
C ARG A 59 -0.09 -4.54 -11.73
N ARG A 60 0.75 -5.50 -11.33
CA ARG A 60 1.64 -6.21 -12.25
C ARG A 60 0.85 -7.05 -13.25
N ALA A 61 -0.12 -7.83 -12.78
CA ALA A 61 -1.00 -8.63 -13.63
C ALA A 61 -1.75 -7.75 -14.65
N THR A 62 -2.30 -6.61 -14.21
CA THR A 62 -2.94 -5.63 -15.11
C THR A 62 -1.97 -5.10 -16.16
N HIS A 63 -0.74 -4.71 -15.78
CA HIS A 63 0.24 -4.21 -16.74
C HIS A 63 0.69 -5.27 -17.75
N ARG A 64 0.64 -6.56 -17.38
CA ARG A 64 0.99 -7.69 -18.24
C ARG A 64 -0.19 -8.25 -19.03
N GLY A 65 -1.41 -7.78 -18.80
CA GLY A 65 -2.63 -8.31 -19.43
C GLY A 65 -2.94 -9.75 -19.02
N GLU A 66 -2.51 -10.16 -17.82
CA GLU A 66 -2.80 -11.50 -17.28
C GLU A 66 -4.31 -11.60 -16.95
N PRO A 67 -4.99 -12.71 -17.30
CA PRO A 67 -6.43 -12.83 -17.13
C PRO A 67 -6.88 -12.95 -15.67
N ASP A 68 -5.96 -13.38 -14.79
CA ASP A 68 -6.15 -13.47 -13.34
C ASP A 68 -4.79 -13.43 -12.63
N TYR A 69 -4.81 -13.36 -11.30
CA TYR A 69 -3.64 -13.36 -10.44
C TYR A 69 -3.97 -14.03 -9.09
N GLY A 70 -2.96 -14.62 -8.45
CA GLY A 70 -3.13 -15.16 -7.11
C GLY A 70 -3.36 -14.08 -6.05
N ARG A 71 -3.69 -14.48 -4.82
CA ARG A 71 -3.99 -13.56 -3.70
C ARG A 71 -3.23 -13.98 -2.46
N GLN A 72 -2.71 -13.02 -1.70
CA GLN A 72 -2.17 -13.29 -0.37
C GLN A 72 -3.26 -13.20 0.71
N ILE A 73 -2.95 -13.76 1.87
CA ILE A 73 -3.69 -13.56 3.11
C ILE A 73 -2.71 -13.25 4.24
N SER A 74 -3.05 -12.28 5.09
CA SER A 74 -2.35 -12.03 6.36
C SER A 74 -3.21 -12.58 7.49
N LEU A 75 -2.62 -13.40 8.36
CA LEU A 75 -3.32 -14.09 9.44
C LEU A 75 -2.64 -13.81 10.78
N ILE A 76 -3.44 -13.65 11.83
CA ILE A 76 -2.97 -13.50 13.21
C ILE A 76 -3.90 -14.30 14.12
N ALA A 77 -3.33 -15.02 15.08
CA ALA A 77 -4.05 -15.81 16.07
C ALA A 77 -3.27 -15.86 17.39
N LEU A 78 -3.97 -16.09 18.49
CA LEU A 78 -3.31 -16.44 19.75
C LEU A 78 -2.93 -17.94 19.71
N PRO A 79 -1.77 -18.32 20.27
CA PRO A 79 -1.44 -19.73 20.45
C PRO A 79 -2.47 -20.40 21.35
N GLN A 80 -2.67 -21.71 21.15
CA GLN A 80 -3.49 -22.54 22.02
C GLN A 80 -2.75 -22.91 23.31
#